data_AF-F0Q2E9-F1
#
_entry.id   AF-F0Q2E9-F1
#
_cell.length_a   1.000
_cell.length_b   1.000
_cell.length_c   1.000
_cell.angle_alpha   90.00
_cell.angle_beta   90.00
_cell.angle_gamma   90.00
#
_symmetry.space_group_name_H-M   'P 1'
#
loop_
_entity.id
_entity.type
_entity.pdbx_description
1 polymer ?
#
loop_
_entity_poly.entity_id
_entity_poly.type
_entity_poly.pdbx_seq_one_letter_code
_entity_poly.pdbx_strand_id
1 'polypeptide(L)'
;MIGNELPESERALSTRAAFTAPDGKSFDGYVVGIERVFSFGLFGGGRTFHVNMNLADLSRKQLKAFLETQPGMAGVSVEALFPLEFRTKINKDPFVDFGGRFECLGKAKLP
;
A
#
# COMPACT_ATOMS: atom_id res chain seq x y z
N MET A 1 29.00 17.65 8.29
CA MET A 1 28.14 16.78 9.11
C MET A 1 26.74 16.83 8.50
N ILE A 2 26.30 15.75 7.88
CA ILE A 2 24.92 15.66 7.38
C ILE A 2 24.09 15.25 8.60
N GLY A 3 23.17 16.11 9.02
CA GLY A 3 22.35 15.89 10.20
C GLY A 3 21.54 14.60 10.06
N ASN A 4 21.61 13.75 11.09
CA ASN A 4 20.68 12.64 11.30
C ASN A 4 19.29 13.20 11.70
N GLU A 5 18.68 14.00 10.83
CA GLU A 5 17.26 14.34 10.98
C GLU A 5 16.46 13.15 10.47
N LEU A 6 16.25 12.18 11.36
CA LEU A 6 15.19 11.20 11.16
C LEU A 6 13.86 11.97 11.14
N PRO A 7 12.94 11.66 10.21
CA PRO A 7 11.65 12.33 10.14
C PRO A 7 10.92 12.22 11.49
N GLU A 8 10.33 13.32 11.95
CA GLU A 8 9.65 13.41 13.26
C GLU A 8 8.51 12.38 13.43
N SER A 9 7.98 11.82 12.34
CA SER A 9 7.07 10.66 12.37
C SER A 9 7.05 9.89 11.05
N GLU A 10 6.62 8.62 11.08
CA GLU A 10 6.34 7.81 9.86
C GLU A 10 5.34 8.48 8.92
N ARG A 11 4.47 9.38 9.43
CA ARG A 11 3.53 10.17 8.62
C ARG A 11 4.24 11.15 7.68
N ALA A 12 5.45 11.58 8.01
CA ALA A 12 6.26 12.44 7.14
C ALA A 12 6.80 11.70 5.89
N LEU A 13 6.72 10.36 5.86
CA LEU A 13 7.17 9.53 4.74
C LEU A 13 6.02 8.89 3.95
N SER A 14 4.77 9.22 4.28
CA SER A 14 3.58 8.62 3.68
C SER A 14 3.00 9.54 2.60
N THR A 15 2.90 9.04 1.37
CA THR A 15 2.33 9.78 0.24
C THR A 15 1.00 9.17 -0.16
N ARG A 16 -0.07 9.98 -0.23
CA ARG A 16 -1.40 9.51 -0.68
C ARG A 16 -1.30 8.93 -2.09
N ALA A 17 -1.97 7.81 -2.33
CA ALA A 17 -1.97 7.12 -3.61
C ALA A 17 -3.33 6.51 -3.93
N ALA A 18 -3.61 6.35 -5.22
CA ALA A 18 -4.63 5.42 -5.71
C ALA A 18 -3.97 4.11 -6.11
N PHE A 19 -4.66 3.01 -5.82
CA PHE A 19 -4.25 1.66 -6.16
C PHE A 19 -5.25 1.05 -7.13
N THR A 20 -4.79 0.24 -8.09
CA THR A 20 -5.64 -0.42 -9.08
C THR A 20 -5.32 -1.90 -9.11
N ALA A 21 -6.32 -2.74 -8.86
CA ALA A 21 -6.22 -4.19 -8.99
C ALA A 21 -6.41 -4.65 -10.44
N PRO A 22 -6.05 -5.90 -10.80
CA PRO A 22 -6.15 -6.39 -12.17
C PRO A 22 -7.57 -6.42 -12.74
N ASP A 23 -8.58 -6.51 -11.87
CA ASP A 23 -9.99 -6.44 -12.26
C ASP A 23 -10.48 -5.01 -12.52
N GLY A 24 -9.59 -4.02 -12.45
CA GLY A 24 -9.88 -2.61 -12.68
C GLY A 24 -10.44 -1.88 -11.47
N LYS A 25 -10.65 -2.55 -10.33
CA LYS A 25 -11.11 -1.87 -9.11
C LYS A 25 -10.02 -0.97 -8.55
N SER A 26 -10.43 0.22 -8.11
CA SER A 26 -9.54 1.21 -7.52
C SER A 26 -9.78 1.39 -6.03
N PHE A 27 -8.70 1.56 -5.28
CA PHE A 27 -8.71 1.81 -3.83
C PHE A 27 -7.89 3.06 -3.51
N ASP A 28 -8.36 3.84 -2.54
CA ASP A 28 -7.55 4.92 -1.99
C ASP A 28 -6.66 4.41 -0.86
N GLY A 29 -5.48 5.00 -0.74
CA GLY A 29 -4.52 4.63 0.29
C GLY A 29 -3.32 5.57 0.35
N TYR A 30 -2.20 5.05 0.83
CA TYR A 30 -0.91 5.72 0.80
C TYR A 30 0.22 4.71 0.61
N VAL A 31 1.35 5.20 0.13
CA VAL A 31 2.62 4.46 0.06
C VAL A 31 3.63 5.06 1.02
N VAL A 32 4.58 4.26 1.49
CA VAL A 32 5.72 4.72 2.29
C VAL A 32 7.00 4.57 1.48
N GLY A 33 7.74 5.67 1.32
CA GLY A 33 8.94 5.74 0.48
C GLY A 33 8.68 6.33 -0.90
N ILE A 34 9.76 6.68 -1.61
CA ILE A 34 9.72 7.30 -2.96
C ILE A 34 10.48 6.43 -3.96
N GLU A 35 11.77 6.14 -3.72
CA GLU A 35 12.58 5.29 -4.62
C GLU A 35 12.32 3.79 -4.42
N ARG A 36 12.03 3.38 -3.19
CA ARG A 36 11.72 2.00 -2.82
C ARG A 36 10.50 1.97 -1.92
N VAL A 37 9.35 1.73 -2.53
CA VAL A 37 8.12 1.51 -1.78
C VAL A 37 8.06 0.05 -1.32
N PHE A 38 8.22 -0.18 -0.02
CA PHE A 38 8.16 -1.51 0.60
C PHE A 38 6.93 -1.70 1.49
N SER A 39 6.16 -0.65 1.71
CA SER A 39 4.98 -0.65 2.55
C SER A 39 3.93 0.30 1.99
N PHE A 40 2.66 -0.05 2.16
CA PHE A 40 1.52 0.77 1.78
C PHE A 40 0.36 0.56 2.77
N GLY A 41 -0.59 1.48 2.77
CA GLY A 41 -1.84 1.34 3.49
C GLY A 41 -3.03 1.52 2.56
N LEU A 42 -4.07 0.70 2.73
CA LEU A 42 -5.34 0.83 2.01
C LEU A 42 -6.43 1.33 2.96
N PHE A 43 -7.34 2.17 2.46
CA PHE A 43 -8.44 2.72 3.23
C PHE A 43 -9.74 1.97 2.93
N GLY A 44 -10.44 1.50 3.97
CA GLY A 44 -11.68 0.75 3.83
C GLY A 44 -12.47 0.71 5.13
N GLY A 45 -13.80 0.81 5.05
CA GLY A 45 -14.68 0.73 6.23
C GLY A 45 -14.32 1.70 7.36
N GLY A 46 -13.83 2.91 7.04
CA GLY A 46 -13.39 3.91 8.03
C GLY A 46 -12.08 3.58 8.74
N ARG A 47 -11.31 2.59 8.26
CA ARG A 47 -10.05 2.11 8.85
C ARG A 47 -8.93 2.12 7.81
N THR A 48 -7.70 1.99 8.31
CA THR A 48 -6.49 1.82 7.51
C THR A 48 -5.93 0.41 7.71
N PHE A 49 -5.61 -0.26 6.61
CA PHE A 49 -5.03 -1.60 6.61
C PHE A 49 -3.60 -1.51 6.13
N HIS A 50 -2.66 -1.90 7.00
CA HIS A 50 -1.24 -1.70 6.78
C HIS A 50 -0.60 -2.93 6.15
N VAL A 51 0.10 -2.74 5.05
CA VAL A 51 0.75 -3.80 4.29
C VAL A 51 2.24 -3.51 4.22
N ASN A 52 3.04 -4.35 4.87
CA ASN A 52 4.49 -4.36 4.72
C ASN A 52 4.89 -5.58 3.89
N MET A 53 5.52 -5.34 2.74
CA MET A 53 5.89 -6.40 1.80
C MET A 53 6.93 -7.38 2.38
N ASN A 54 7.63 -6.98 3.44
CA ASN A 54 8.59 -7.84 4.16
C ASN A 54 7.94 -8.67 5.27
N LEU A 55 6.67 -8.41 5.63
CA LEU A 55 5.92 -9.12 6.68
C LEU A 55 4.67 -9.78 6.08
N ALA A 56 4.89 -10.69 5.15
CA ALA A 56 3.83 -11.26 4.30
C ALA A 56 2.63 -11.84 5.07
N ASP A 57 2.85 -12.54 6.19
CA ASP A 57 1.77 -13.17 6.95
C ASP A 57 0.85 -12.16 7.63
N LEU A 58 1.43 -11.12 8.24
CA LEU A 58 0.66 -10.04 8.85
C LEU A 58 -0.06 -9.22 7.78
N SER A 59 0.64 -8.91 6.69
CA SER A 59 0.10 -8.21 5.52
C SER A 59 -1.06 -8.95 4.88
N ARG A 60 -1.00 -10.28 4.77
CA ARG A 60 -2.08 -11.10 4.26
C ARG A 60 -3.34 -11.00 5.13
N LYS A 61 -3.18 -11.01 6.46
CA LYS A 61 -4.31 -10.83 7.38
C LYS A 61 -4.94 -9.44 7.22
N GLN A 62 -4.11 -8.40 7.05
CA GLN A 62 -4.56 -7.03 6.81
C GLN A 62 -5.33 -6.89 5.49
N LEU A 63 -4.82 -7.48 4.39
CA LEU A 63 -5.51 -7.47 3.10
C LEU A 63 -6.81 -8.28 3.10
N LYS A 64 -6.85 -9.40 3.82
CA LYS A 64 -8.11 -10.16 3.98
C LYS A 64 -9.17 -9.33 4.71
N ALA A 65 -8.79 -8.71 5.83
CA ALA A 65 -9.70 -7.83 6.57
C ALA A 65 -10.12 -6.60 5.74
N PHE A 66 -9.22 -6.07 4.91
CA PHE A 66 -9.56 -5.00 3.97
C PHE A 66 -10.65 -5.44 2.98
N LEU A 67 -10.49 -6.60 2.33
CA LEU A 67 -11.47 -7.12 1.37
C LEU A 67 -12.85 -7.30 1.98
N GLU A 68 -12.93 -7.71 3.25
CA GLU A 68 -14.18 -7.83 4.01
C GLU A 68 -14.89 -6.48 4.22
N THR A 69 -14.18 -5.34 4.13
CA THR A 69 -14.78 -4.00 4.19
C THR A 69 -15.23 -3.45 2.84
N GLN A 70 -14.90 -4.11 1.74
CA GLN A 70 -15.18 -3.62 0.39
C GLN A 70 -16.50 -4.22 -0.15
N PRO A 71 -17.45 -3.39 -0.60
CA PRO A 71 -18.66 -3.88 -1.26
C PRO A 71 -18.32 -4.75 -2.47
N GLY A 72 -18.95 -5.93 -2.58
CA GLY A 72 -18.76 -6.83 -3.73
C GLY A 72 -17.41 -7.57 -3.77
N MET A 73 -16.64 -7.57 -2.67
CA MET A 73 -15.36 -8.29 -2.56
C MET A 73 -15.42 -9.50 -1.63
N ALA A 74 -16.62 -9.90 -1.19
CA ALA A 74 -16.80 -11.09 -0.38
C ALA A 74 -16.27 -12.34 -1.13
N GLY A 75 -15.38 -13.08 -0.50
CA GLY A 75 -14.78 -14.30 -1.06
C GLY A 75 -13.65 -14.09 -2.07
N VAL A 76 -13.31 -12.84 -2.40
CA VAL A 76 -12.12 -12.54 -3.23
C VAL A 76 -10.86 -12.91 -2.44
N SER A 77 -9.91 -13.57 -3.11
CA SER A 77 -8.63 -13.92 -2.51
C SER A 77 -7.69 -12.72 -2.47
N VAL A 78 -6.73 -12.73 -1.53
CA VAL A 78 -5.70 -11.69 -1.46
C VAL A 78 -4.85 -11.66 -2.73
N GLU A 79 -4.59 -12.83 -3.32
CA GLU A 79 -3.86 -12.99 -4.58
C GLU A 79 -4.50 -12.24 -5.74
N ALA A 80 -5.84 -12.15 -5.76
CA ALA A 80 -6.56 -11.47 -6.84
C ALA A 80 -6.36 -9.95 -6.83
N LEU A 81 -5.86 -9.36 -5.74
CA LEU A 81 -5.47 -7.95 -5.70
C LEU A 81 -4.18 -7.69 -6.49
N PHE A 82 -3.40 -8.73 -6.79
CA PHE A 82 -2.10 -8.61 -7.42
C PHE A 82 -2.13 -9.04 -8.90
N PRO A 83 -1.39 -8.37 -9.78
CA PRO A 83 -0.55 -7.20 -9.51
C PRO A 83 -1.34 -5.96 -9.09
N LEU A 84 -0.89 -5.30 -8.02
CA LEU A 84 -1.51 -4.10 -7.49
C LEU A 84 -0.69 -2.89 -7.92
N GLU A 85 -1.22 -2.13 -8.86
CA GLU A 85 -0.59 -0.90 -9.34
C GLU A 85 -0.92 0.26 -8.39
N PHE A 86 -0.02 1.23 -8.27
CA PHE A 86 -0.30 2.46 -7.54
C PHE A 86 0.21 3.69 -8.29
N ARG A 87 -0.44 4.82 -8.02
CA ARG A 87 0.00 6.16 -8.43
C ARG A 87 -0.23 7.15 -7.31
N THR A 88 0.81 7.91 -6.95
CA THR A 88 0.71 8.95 -5.92
C THR A 88 -0.14 10.12 -6.38
N LYS A 89 -0.65 10.88 -5.42
CA LYS A 89 -1.48 12.08 -5.60
C LYS A 89 -0.86 13.26 -4.86
N ILE A 90 0.39 13.60 -5.19
CA ILE A 90 1.11 14.74 -4.60
C ILE A 90 0.53 16.05 -5.14
N ASN A 91 0.29 16.11 -6.46
CA ASN A 91 -0.33 17.24 -7.17
C ASN A 91 0.21 18.63 -6.74
N LYS A 92 1.53 18.75 -6.53
CA LYS A 92 2.14 19.98 -6.01
C LYS A 92 3.49 20.23 -6.65
N ASP A 93 3.58 21.27 -7.47
CA ASP A 93 4.84 21.74 -8.05
C ASP A 93 5.90 22.05 -6.96
N PRO A 94 7.18 21.68 -7.15
CA PRO A 94 7.78 20.99 -8.30
C PRO A 94 7.71 19.45 -8.22
N PHE A 95 6.98 18.88 -7.27
CA PHE A 95 6.91 17.43 -7.04
C PHE A 95 5.93 16.77 -8.01
N VAL A 96 6.40 15.71 -8.67
CA VAL A 96 5.61 14.93 -9.64
C VAL A 96 5.04 13.68 -9.00
N ASP A 97 3.83 13.31 -9.40
CA ASP A 97 3.27 12.01 -9.08
C ASP A 97 4.13 10.90 -9.68
N PHE A 98 4.34 9.83 -8.91
CA PHE A 98 5.06 8.65 -9.33
C PHE A 98 4.19 7.41 -9.10
N GLY A 99 4.59 6.29 -9.68
CA GLY A 99 3.83 5.05 -9.56
C GLY A 99 4.73 3.83 -9.57
N GLY A 100 4.11 2.69 -9.33
CA GLY A 100 4.76 1.40 -9.31
C GLY A 100 3.74 0.29 -9.23
N ARG A 101 4.25 -0.94 -9.06
CA ARG A 101 3.42 -2.14 -9.03
C ARG A 101 3.98 -3.12 -8.01
N PHE A 102 3.09 -3.68 -7.20
CA PHE A 102 3.40 -4.82 -6.36
C PHE A 102 2.97 -6.08 -7.11
N GLU A 103 3.90 -7.00 -7.35
CA GLU A 103 3.62 -8.22 -8.12
C GLU A 103 2.90 -9.29 -7.30
N CYS A 104 3.24 -9.41 -6.03
CA CYS A 104 2.62 -10.33 -5.09
C CYS A 104 3.06 -9.98 -3.66
N LEU A 105 2.35 -10.48 -2.65
CA LEU A 105 2.95 -10.61 -1.32
C LEU A 105 4.07 -11.64 -1.40
N GLY A 106 5.25 -11.30 -0.87
CA GLY A 106 6.36 -12.24 -0.77
C GLY A 106 5.95 -13.51 -0.02
N LYS A 107 6.72 -14.60 -0.19
CA LYS A 107 6.50 -15.80 0.61
C LYS A 107 6.79 -15.48 2.08
N ALA A 108 5.99 -16.05 2.99
CA ALA A 108 6.29 -16.03 4.41
C ALA A 108 7.75 -16.48 4.62
N LYS A 109 8.58 -15.64 5.24
CA LYS A 109 9.82 -16.16 5.82
C LYS A 109 9.38 -16.96 7.04
N LEU A 110 9.43 -18.28 6.91
CA LEU A 110 9.34 -19.16 8.08
C LEU A 110 10.43 -18.72 9.07
N PRO A 111 10.10 -18.62 10.38
CA PRO A 111 11.07 -18.25 11.41
C PRO A 111 12.26 -19.21 11.45
#